data_AF-A0AAW4ZU35-F1
#
_entry.id   AF-A0AAW4ZU35-F1
#
_cell.length_a   1.000
_cell.length_b   1.000
_cell.length_c   1.000
_cell.angle_alpha   90.00
_cell.angle_beta   90.00
_cell.angle_gamma   90.00
#
_symmetry.space_group_name_H-M   'P 1'
#
loop_
_entity.id
_entity.type
_entity.pdbx_description
1 polymer ?
#
loop_
_entity_poly.entity_id
_entity_poly.type
_entity_poly.pdbx_seq_one_letter_code
_entity_poly.pdbx_strand_id
1 'polypeptide(L)'
;MNHEIAVEGYVLQVEVTYCEDVPPAGIANGSRELTFNVLSGTMYDADRVPMDVCQMELAVIAESKDYVPMIEKELWFEIDARKRRQRWAA
;
A
#
# COMPACT_ATOMS: atom_id res chain seq x y z
N MET A 1 10.09 -0.18 -3.67
CA MET A 1 10.08 -0.79 -2.31
C MET A 1 8.84 -1.65 -2.23
N ASN A 2 8.96 -2.95 -1.91
CA ASN A 2 7.82 -3.87 -2.03
C ASN A 2 7.11 -4.07 -0.69
N HIS A 3 5.79 -4.18 -0.79
CA HIS A 3 4.84 -4.23 0.31
C HIS A 3 3.75 -5.26 0.02
N GLU A 4 3.35 -5.98 1.06
CA GLU A 4 2.18 -6.86 1.02
C GLU A 4 1.14 -6.22 1.94
N ILE A 5 -0.01 -5.87 1.38
CA ILE A 5 -1.09 -5.18 2.11
C ILE A 5 -2.40 -5.92 1.92
N ALA A 6 -3.26 -5.87 2.93
CA ALA A 6 -4.61 -6.42 2.85
C ALA A 6 -5.63 -5.28 2.70
N VAL A 7 -6.43 -5.31 1.63
CA VAL A 7 -7.43 -4.28 1.33
C VAL A 7 -8.70 -4.96 0.82
N GLU A 8 -9.82 -4.77 1.53
CA GLU A 8 -11.18 -5.18 1.11
C GLU A 8 -11.26 -6.56 0.40
N GLY A 9 -10.76 -7.61 1.06
CA GLY A 9 -10.83 -8.98 0.53
C GLY A 9 -9.67 -9.39 -0.39
N TYR A 10 -8.74 -8.49 -0.69
CA TYR A 10 -7.52 -8.77 -1.43
C TYR A 10 -6.29 -8.70 -0.53
N VAL A 11 -5.30 -9.53 -0.85
CA VAL A 11 -3.91 -9.39 -0.42
C VAL A 11 -3.11 -8.95 -1.64
N LEU A 12 -2.63 -7.70 -1.67
CA LEU A 12 -1.96 -7.11 -2.81
C LEU A 12 -0.44 -7.04 -2.59
N GLN A 13 0.32 -7.42 -3.61
CA GLN A 13 1.74 -7.09 -3.72
C GLN A 13 1.86 -5.74 -4.43
N VAL A 14 2.43 -4.77 -3.74
CA VAL A 14 2.51 -3.38 -4.19
C VAL A 14 3.96 -2.93 -4.18
N GLU A 15 4.38 -2.31 -5.27
CA GLU A 15 5.67 -1.62 -5.36
C GLU A 15 5.46 -0.12 -5.17
N VAL A 16 6.02 0.42 -4.09
CA VAL A 16 6.15 1.86 -3.92
C VAL A 16 7.33 2.35 -4.77
N THR A 17 7.03 3.21 -5.75
CA THR A 17 7.99 3.78 -6.70
C THR A 17 8.48 5.17 -6.29
N TYR A 18 7.64 5.92 -5.56
CA TYR A 18 7.99 7.20 -4.95
C TYR A 18 7.40 7.30 -3.54
N CYS A 19 8.16 7.84 -2.59
CA CYS A 19 7.74 8.04 -1.22
C CYS A 19 8.43 9.27 -0.63
N GLU A 20 7.64 10.27 -0.28
CA GLU A 20 8.07 11.49 0.40
C GLU A 20 7.34 11.59 1.74
N ASP A 21 8.11 11.74 2.82
CA ASP A 21 7.58 11.91 4.18
C ASP A 21 8.46 12.91 4.92
N VAL A 22 8.22 14.18 4.63
CA VAL A 22 8.92 15.31 5.22
C VAL A 22 8.04 15.88 6.33
N PRO A 23 8.45 15.78 7.61
CA PRO A 23 7.67 16.35 8.68
C PRO A 23 7.65 17.88 8.57
N PRO A 24 6.57 18.55 9.01
CA PRO A 24 6.54 20.00 9.09
C PRO A 24 7.65 20.52 10.02
N ALA A 25 8.29 21.62 9.63
CA ALA A 25 9.40 22.21 10.37
C ALA A 25 9.33 23.74 10.33
N GLY A 26 9.25 24.36 11.52
CA GLY A 26 9.11 25.82 11.64
C GLY A 26 7.85 26.33 10.97
N ILE A 27 8.01 27.15 9.93
CA ILE A 27 6.90 27.69 9.11
C ILE A 27 6.60 26.84 7.85
N ALA A 28 7.38 25.80 7.59
CA ALA A 28 7.16 24.94 6.43
C ALA A 28 6.10 23.88 6.74
N ASN A 29 5.06 23.84 5.91
CA ASN A 29 4.10 22.75 5.87
C ASN A 29 4.85 21.56 5.24
N GLY A 30 5.12 20.50 6.01
CA GLY A 30 5.76 19.30 5.47
C GLY A 30 4.96 18.66 4.34
N SER A 31 5.51 17.61 3.74
CA SER A 31 4.91 16.90 2.61
C SER A 31 4.81 15.42 2.93
N ARG A 32 3.70 14.81 2.52
CA ARG A 32 3.52 13.36 2.60
C ARG A 32 2.85 12.88 1.32
N GLU A 33 3.64 12.27 0.46
CA GLU A 33 3.22 11.84 -0.88
C GLU A 33 3.77 10.46 -1.20
N LEU A 34 2.99 9.68 -1.93
CA LEU A 34 3.35 8.32 -2.29
C LEU A 34 2.84 7.99 -3.70
N THR A 35 3.65 7.25 -4.46
CA THR A 35 3.26 6.68 -5.76
C THR A 35 3.59 5.20 -5.76
N PHE A 36 2.69 4.39 -6.31
CA PHE A 36 2.79 2.94 -6.26
C PHE A 36 2.26 2.26 -7.52
N ASN A 37 2.71 1.03 -7.73
CA ASN A 37 2.21 0.08 -8.73
C ASN A 37 1.65 -1.15 -8.01
N VAL A 38 0.46 -1.60 -8.40
CA VAL A 38 -0.07 -2.90 -7.98
C VAL A 38 0.53 -3.98 -8.89
N LEU A 39 1.28 -4.92 -8.33
CA LEU A 39 2.01 -5.94 -9.09
C LEU A 39 1.19 -7.22 -9.27
N SER A 40 0.61 -7.70 -8.17
CA SER A 40 -0.21 -8.91 -8.13
C SER A 40 -1.16 -8.86 -6.94
N GLY A 41 -2.11 -9.78 -6.90
CA GLY A 41 -3.03 -9.90 -5.78
C GLY A 41 -3.52 -11.33 -5.59
N THR A 42 -3.92 -11.64 -4.38
CA THR A 42 -4.60 -12.88 -4.02
C THR A 42 -5.95 -12.52 -3.41
N MET A 43 -7.01 -13.14 -3.90
CA MET A 43 -8.35 -13.09 -3.30
C MET A 43 -8.71 -14.46 -2.72
N TYR A 44 -9.79 -14.53 -1.95
CA TYR A 44 -10.29 -15.78 -1.39
C TYR A 44 -11.72 -16.02 -1.85
N ASP A 45 -12.02 -17.22 -2.31
CA ASP A 45 -13.38 -17.62 -2.66
C ASP A 45 -14.24 -17.91 -1.40
N ALA A 46 -15.48 -18.36 -1.61
CA ALA A 46 -16.42 -18.68 -0.54
C ALA A 46 -15.92 -19.80 0.39
N ASP A 47 -15.06 -20.69 -0.12
CA ASP A 47 -14.47 -21.80 0.62
C ASP A 47 -13.10 -21.44 1.24
N ARG A 48 -12.70 -20.17 1.15
CA ARG A 48 -11.42 -19.61 1.63
C ARG A 48 -10.21 -20.18 0.90
N VAL A 49 -10.37 -20.61 -0.34
CA VAL A 49 -9.26 -21.03 -1.19
C VAL A 49 -8.62 -19.79 -1.82
N PRO A 50 -7.30 -19.62 -1.72
CA PRO A 50 -6.61 -18.49 -2.35
C PRO A 50 -6.64 -18.64 -3.88
N MET A 51 -6.97 -17.54 -4.55
CA MET A 51 -7.00 -17.42 -6.00
C MET A 51 -6.22 -16.17 -6.43
N ASP A 52 -5.48 -16.28 -7.53
CA ASP A 52 -4.80 -15.12 -8.11
C ASP A 52 -5.82 -14.15 -8.71
N VAL A 53 -5.62 -12.86 -8.42
CA VAL A 53 -6.41 -11.78 -9.02
C VAL A 53 -5.96 -11.61 -10.46
N CYS A 54 -6.91 -11.61 -11.40
CA CYS A 54 -6.59 -11.51 -12.81
C CYS A 54 -6.07 -10.11 -13.17
N GLN A 55 -5.30 -10.00 -14.27
CA GLN A 55 -4.71 -8.71 -14.68
C GLN A 55 -5.75 -7.60 -14.93
N MET A 56 -6.93 -7.95 -15.45
CA MET A 56 -7.99 -6.98 -15.71
C MET A 56 -8.52 -6.38 -14.41
N GLU A 57 -8.71 -7.21 -13.38
CA GLU A 57 -9.18 -6.77 -12.06
C GLU A 57 -8.10 -5.98 -11.31
N LEU A 58 -6.83 -6.38 -11.42
CA LEU A 58 -5.70 -5.59 -10.89
C LEU A 58 -5.65 -4.19 -11.50
N ALA A 59 -5.88 -4.05 -12.81
CA ALA A 59 -5.94 -2.74 -13.46
C ALA A 59 -7.10 -1.89 -12.93
N VAL A 60 -8.27 -2.50 -12.71
CA VAL A 60 -9.42 -1.82 -12.09
C VAL A 60 -9.09 -1.37 -10.67
N ILE A 61 -8.44 -2.21 -9.87
CA ILE A 61 -8.02 -1.87 -8.50
C ILE A 61 -7.03 -0.70 -8.51
N ALA A 62 -6.03 -0.75 -9.39
CA ALA A 62 -4.98 0.26 -9.48
C ALA A 62 -5.48 1.65 -9.91
N GLU A 63 -6.59 1.73 -10.64
CA GLU A 63 -7.20 2.98 -11.12
C GLU A 63 -8.47 3.37 -10.35
N SER A 64 -8.94 2.53 -9.43
CA SER A 64 -10.19 2.75 -8.71
C SER A 64 -10.08 3.90 -7.72
N LYS A 65 -11.06 4.80 -7.76
CA LYS A 65 -11.20 5.91 -6.80
C LYS A 65 -11.46 5.44 -5.37
N ASP A 66 -11.94 4.20 -5.20
CA ASP A 66 -12.23 3.62 -3.89
C ASP A 66 -11.03 2.85 -3.34
N TYR A 67 -10.37 2.03 -4.16
CA TYR A 67 -9.23 1.21 -3.72
C TYR A 67 -7.95 2.00 -3.57
N VAL A 68 -7.67 2.98 -4.44
CA VAL A 68 -6.40 3.75 -4.38
C VAL A 68 -6.19 4.41 -3.02
N PRO A 69 -7.18 5.15 -2.44
CA PRO A 69 -7.01 5.72 -1.10
C PRO A 69 -6.85 4.67 0.01
N MET A 70 -7.48 3.50 -0.12
CA MET A 70 -7.34 2.41 0.84
C MET A 70 -5.95 1.78 0.79
N ILE A 71 -5.43 1.54 -0.41
CA ILE A 71 -4.07 1.05 -0.65
C ILE A 71 -3.06 2.03 -0.07
N GLU A 72 -3.19 3.32 -0.38
CA GLU A 72 -2.28 4.35 0.12
C GLU A 72 -2.27 4.38 1.66
N LYS A 73 -3.44 4.31 2.30
CA LYS A 73 -3.56 4.27 3.76
C LYS A 73 -2.82 3.07 4.37
N GLU A 74 -3.01 1.87 3.81
CA GLU A 74 -2.35 0.66 4.32
C GLU A 74 -0.84 0.68 4.09
N LEU A 75 -0.38 1.20 2.94
CA LEU A 75 1.04 1.41 2.68
C LEU A 75 1.67 2.34 3.72
N TRP A 76 1.01 3.46 4.03
CA TRP A 76 1.51 4.38 5.06
C TRP A 76 1.57 3.73 6.44
N PHE A 77 0.55 2.96 6.81
CA PHE A 77 0.57 2.21 8.06
C PHE A 77 1.78 1.25 8.13
N GLU A 78 2.06 0.54 7.04
CA GLU A 78 3.19 -0.39 6.98
C GLU A 78 4.54 0.34 7.01
N ILE A 79 4.69 1.44 6.27
CA ILE A 79 5.89 2.28 6.24
C ILE A 79 6.18 2.84 7.64
N ASP A 80 5.16 3.37 8.32
CA ASP A 80 5.31 3.93 9.67
C ASP A 80 5.65 2.85 10.70
N ALA A 81 5.06 1.66 10.57
CA ALA A 81 5.41 0.51 11.40
C ALA A 81 6.87 0.07 11.18
N ARG A 82 7.34 0.02 9.93
CA ARG A 82 8.74 -0.30 9.61
C ARG A 82 9.70 0.74 10.21
N LYS A 83 9.42 2.04 10.07
CA LYS A 83 10.24 3.13 10.67
C LYS A 83 10.31 3.03 12.20
N ARG A 84 9.18 2.77 12.85
CA ARG A 84 9.13 2.57 14.32
C ARG A 84 9.98 1.40 14.77
N ARG A 85 9.90 0.26 14.06
CA ARG A 85 10.73 -0.92 14.35
C ARG A 85 12.22 -0.64 14.21
N GLN A 86 12.63 0.07 13.16
CA GLN A 86 14.03 0.44 12.96
C GLN A 86 14.55 1.34 14.08
N ARG A 87 13.74 2.30 14.54
CA ARG A 87 14.10 3.19 15.64
C ARG A 87 14.30 2.49 16.98
N TRP A 88 13.64 1.35 17.22
CA TRP A 88 13.76 0.59 18.47
C TRP A 88 14.85 -0.50 18.41
N ALA A 89 15.37 -0.78 17.22
CA ALA A 89 16.47 -1.72 17.01
C ALA A 89 17.85 -1.04 17.04
N ALA A 90 17.90 0.29 17.13
CA ALA A 90 19.11 1.11 17.25
C ALA A 90 19.22 1.70 18.66
#